data_AF-A0A9E1VFV3-F1
#
_entry.id   AF-A0A9E1VFV3-F1
#
_cell.length_a   1.000
_cell.length_b   1.000
_cell.length_c   1.000
_cell.angle_alpha   90.00
_cell.angle_beta   90.00
_cell.angle_gamma   90.00
#
_symmetry.space_group_name_H-M   'P 1'
#
loop_
_entity.id
_entity.type
_entity.pdbx_description
1 polymer ?
#
loop_
_entity_poly.entity_id
_entity_poly.type
_entity_poly.pdbx_seq_one_letter_code
_entity_poly.pdbx_strand_id
1 'polypeptide(L)'
;MIAILHAKFLKKNKNSDFKSITYVAREADKDWIFGAKVRRLAKFSGLNATPYFHNRLRDLPDSDGYFFVFHQYFYRAMRHNPKILNKKNIVMFTHPNWTFSFSESHVIWCLNKADKVICLNSKVQQELIAAGLDADKTSLIHIASDPDFFYPHERKIGSVGFCSAFGERKNPEMVYQLVKN
;
A
#
# COMPACT_ATOMS: atom_id res chain seq x y z
N MET A 1 20.43 -13.11 -3.30
CA MET A 1 20.31 -14.14 -4.37
C MET A 1 19.88 -15.50 -3.82
N ILE A 2 20.49 -16.01 -2.75
CA ILE A 2 20.17 -17.33 -2.15
C ILE A 2 18.70 -17.49 -1.74
N ALA A 3 18.09 -16.44 -1.16
CA ALA A 3 16.68 -16.43 -0.76
C ALA A 3 15.69 -16.59 -1.94
N ILE A 4 15.99 -15.99 -3.10
CA ILE A 4 15.14 -16.04 -4.30
C ILE A 4 15.24 -17.41 -4.98
N LEU A 5 16.43 -18.03 -4.97
CA LEU A 5 16.63 -19.40 -5.43
C LEU A 5 15.86 -20.39 -4.57
N HIS A 6 15.89 -20.25 -3.23
CA HIS A 6 15.07 -21.05 -2.32
C HIS A 6 13.56 -20.90 -2.59
N ALA A 7 13.09 -19.70 -2.94
CA ALA A 7 11.68 -19.49 -3.28
C ALA A 7 11.22 -20.32 -4.49
N LYS A 8 12.11 -20.57 -5.48
CA LYS A 8 11.78 -21.39 -6.66
C LYS A 8 11.52 -22.86 -6.33
N PHE A 9 12.06 -23.37 -5.22
CA PHE A 9 11.87 -24.75 -4.78
C PHE A 9 10.68 -24.93 -3.83
N LEU A 10 10.14 -23.83 -3.31
CA LEU A 10 8.95 -23.85 -2.47
C LEU A 10 7.70 -23.93 -3.37
N LYS A 11 7.03 -25.08 -3.38
CA LYS A 11 5.80 -25.30 -4.17
C LYS A 11 4.69 -24.35 -3.67
N LYS A 12 4.06 -23.61 -4.59
CA LYS A 12 2.82 -22.87 -4.33
C LYS A 12 1.71 -23.90 -4.07
N ASN A 13 1.24 -24.00 -2.83
CA ASN A 13 0.12 -24.88 -2.50
C ASN A 13 -1.11 -24.38 -3.25
N LYS A 14 -1.63 -25.20 -4.18
CA LYS A 14 -2.77 -24.83 -5.04
C LYS A 14 -4.12 -24.94 -4.34
N ASN A 15 -4.22 -25.73 -3.26
CA ASN A 15 -5.47 -26.09 -2.58
C ASN A 15 -5.40 -25.87 -1.08
N SER A 16 -5.31 -24.61 -0.64
CA SER A 16 -5.68 -24.27 0.74
C SER A 16 -6.82 -23.28 0.67
N ASP A 17 -7.90 -23.54 1.42
CA ASP A 17 -8.92 -22.54 1.69
C ASP A 17 -8.22 -21.25 2.13
N PHE A 18 -8.47 -20.14 1.44
CA PHE A 18 -7.88 -18.86 1.76
C PHE A 18 -8.58 -18.30 3.02
N LYS A 19 -7.99 -18.54 4.19
CA LYS A 19 -8.61 -18.24 5.49
C LYS A 19 -7.94 -17.08 6.20
N SER A 20 -6.67 -16.81 5.92
CA SER A 20 -5.85 -15.86 6.67
C SER A 20 -5.16 -14.81 5.79
N ILE A 21 -5.08 -13.58 6.29
CA ILE A 21 -4.38 -12.49 5.61
C ILE A 21 -3.62 -11.61 6.61
N THR A 22 -2.39 -11.24 6.26
CA THR A 22 -1.61 -10.26 7.04
C THR A 22 -1.59 -8.90 6.34
N TYR A 23 -2.01 -7.84 7.03
CA TYR A 23 -1.95 -6.47 6.54
C TYR A 23 -0.66 -5.79 7.04
N VAL A 24 0.23 -5.43 6.12
CA VAL A 24 1.61 -5.08 6.42
C VAL A 24 1.84 -3.57 6.36
N ALA A 25 2.40 -3.02 7.44
CA ALA A 25 2.97 -1.68 7.51
C ALA A 25 4.29 -1.67 8.30
N ARG A 26 5.06 -0.57 8.28
CA ARG A 26 6.21 -0.42 9.19
C ARG A 26 5.76 0.04 10.57
N GLU A 27 6.57 -0.24 11.58
CA GLU A 27 6.34 0.26 12.95
C GLU A 27 6.27 1.78 12.99
N ALA A 28 7.17 2.47 12.28
CA ALA A 28 7.16 3.94 12.19
C ALA A 28 5.85 4.54 11.63
N ASP A 29 5.05 3.74 10.91
CA ASP A 29 3.81 4.18 10.28
C ASP A 29 2.56 3.70 11.07
N LYS A 30 2.77 3.05 12.23
CA LYS A 30 1.73 2.44 13.06
C LYS A 30 0.71 3.43 13.60
N ASP A 31 1.16 4.60 14.02
CA ASP A 31 0.27 5.64 14.57
C ASP A 31 -0.11 6.70 13.54
N TRP A 32 0.20 6.43 12.27
CA TRP A 32 -0.10 7.30 11.13
C TRP A 32 -1.19 6.69 10.22
N ILE A 33 -1.49 7.35 9.10
CA ILE A 33 -2.56 6.97 8.17
C ILE A 33 -2.44 5.52 7.68
N PHE A 34 -1.23 5.02 7.44
CA PHE A 34 -1.04 3.64 7.01
C PHE A 34 -1.36 2.63 8.11
N GLY A 35 -1.01 2.94 9.36
CA GLY A 35 -1.39 2.16 10.52
C GLY A 35 -2.89 2.12 10.76
N ALA A 36 -3.57 3.26 10.62
CA ALA A 36 -5.02 3.32 10.66
C ALA A 36 -5.66 2.46 9.55
N LYS A 37 -5.13 2.54 8.32
CA LYS A 37 -5.61 1.73 7.18
C LYS A 37 -5.46 0.23 7.43
N VAL A 38 -4.27 -0.26 7.82
CA VAL A 38 -4.07 -1.71 8.01
C VAL A 38 -4.91 -2.25 9.16
N ARG A 39 -5.10 -1.50 10.25
CA ARG A 39 -6.01 -1.88 11.34
C ARG A 39 -7.46 -1.97 10.88
N ARG A 40 -7.93 -0.96 10.12
CA ARG A 40 -9.31 -0.94 9.63
C ARG A 40 -9.56 -2.04 8.61
N LEU A 41 -8.64 -2.23 7.66
CA LEU A 41 -8.72 -3.32 6.69
C LEU A 41 -8.74 -4.69 7.38
N ALA A 42 -7.86 -4.93 8.37
CA ALA A 42 -7.87 -6.17 9.13
C ALA A 42 -9.22 -6.41 9.83
N LYS A 43 -9.74 -5.39 10.53
CA LYS A 43 -11.01 -5.45 11.26
C LYS A 43 -12.21 -5.81 10.38
N PHE A 44 -12.23 -5.33 9.13
CA PHE A 44 -13.38 -5.48 8.21
C PHE A 44 -13.14 -6.49 7.07
N SER A 45 -12.08 -7.28 7.12
CA SER A 45 -11.68 -8.18 6.02
C SER A 45 -12.56 -9.42 5.83
N GLY A 46 -13.31 -9.83 6.85
CA GLY A 46 -14.04 -11.11 6.86
C GLY A 46 -13.15 -12.36 6.93
N LEU A 47 -11.83 -12.19 7.03
CA LEU A 47 -10.83 -13.27 7.12
C LEU A 47 -10.20 -13.31 8.52
N ASN A 48 -9.44 -14.37 8.82
CA ASN A 48 -8.52 -14.35 9.96
C ASN A 48 -7.38 -13.38 9.67
N ALA A 49 -7.57 -12.11 10.04
CA ALA A 49 -6.70 -11.02 9.65
C ALA A 49 -5.89 -10.46 10.81
N THR A 50 -4.59 -10.25 10.56
CA THR A 50 -3.68 -9.65 11.54
C THR A 50 -2.99 -8.42 10.94
N PRO A 51 -3.06 -7.24 11.59
CA PRO A 51 -2.18 -6.14 11.24
C PRO A 51 -0.77 -6.45 11.76
N TYR A 52 0.23 -6.31 10.90
CA TYR A 52 1.62 -6.53 11.24
C TYR A 52 2.44 -5.26 11.03
N PHE A 53 3.17 -4.88 12.08
CA PHE A 53 4.00 -3.70 12.15
C PHE A 53 5.44 -4.10 12.46
N HIS A 54 6.39 -3.71 11.61
CA HIS A 54 7.80 -3.94 11.88
C HIS A 54 8.72 -3.01 11.09
N ASN A 55 9.74 -2.47 11.74
CA ASN A 55 10.67 -1.50 11.13
C ASN A 55 11.44 -2.04 9.90
N ARG A 56 11.79 -3.32 9.94
CA ARG A 56 12.57 -3.99 8.88
C ARG A 56 11.76 -5.01 8.08
N LEU A 57 10.48 -5.19 8.40
CA LEU A 57 9.60 -6.20 7.77
C LEU A 57 10.25 -7.60 7.73
N ARG A 58 10.66 -8.11 8.89
CA ARG A 58 11.32 -9.41 9.07
C ARG A 58 10.42 -10.32 9.89
N ASP A 59 10.46 -11.61 9.63
CA ASP A 59 9.66 -12.57 10.40
C ASP A 59 8.16 -12.30 10.24
N LEU A 60 7.72 -12.10 8.99
CA LEU A 60 6.30 -11.93 8.70
C LEU A 60 5.52 -13.17 9.19
N PRO A 61 4.36 -12.98 9.88
CA PRO A 61 3.47 -14.05 10.28
C PRO A 61 3.15 -14.95 9.09
N ASP A 62 3.06 -16.26 9.31
CA ASP A 62 2.60 -17.12 8.22
C ASP A 62 1.09 -16.91 7.99
N SER A 63 0.73 -16.67 6.74
CA SER A 63 -0.65 -16.43 6.30
C SER A 63 -0.82 -16.95 4.89
N ASP A 64 -2.07 -17.11 4.45
CA ASP A 64 -2.39 -17.52 3.08
C ASP A 64 -2.11 -16.39 2.09
N GLY A 65 -2.23 -15.14 2.55
CA GLY A 65 -1.83 -13.97 1.78
C GLY A 65 -1.41 -12.76 2.61
N TYR A 66 -0.92 -11.76 1.88
CA TYR A 66 -0.40 -10.51 2.43
C TYR A 66 -0.94 -9.33 1.63
N PHE A 67 -1.33 -8.28 2.35
CA PHE A 67 -1.68 -6.99 1.78
C PHE A 67 -0.65 -5.95 2.20
N PHE A 68 0.03 -5.34 1.23
CA PHE A 68 1.00 -4.28 1.47
C PHE A 68 0.37 -2.93 1.19
N VAL A 69 0.11 -2.14 2.25
CA VAL A 69 -0.52 -0.81 2.14
C VAL A 69 0.39 0.23 1.47
N PHE A 70 1.66 -0.09 1.30
CA PHE A 70 2.61 0.73 0.55
C PHE A 70 3.59 -0.15 -0.20
N HIS A 71 3.78 0.15 -1.48
CA HIS A 71 4.52 -0.71 -2.40
C HIS A 71 5.97 -1.01 -1.97
N GLN A 72 6.68 -0.05 -1.37
CA GLN A 72 8.05 -0.28 -0.88
C GLN A 72 8.13 -1.32 0.25
N TYR A 73 7.03 -1.54 0.99
CA TYR A 73 6.99 -2.57 2.03
C TYR A 73 7.09 -3.96 1.42
N PHE A 74 6.45 -4.18 0.27
CA PHE A 74 6.51 -5.46 -0.44
C PHE A 74 7.92 -5.79 -0.88
N TYR A 75 8.62 -4.84 -1.50
CA TYR A 75 9.97 -5.06 -2.04
C TYR A 75 10.96 -5.39 -0.94
N ARG A 76 10.82 -4.72 0.22
CA ARG A 76 11.62 -4.98 1.41
C ARG A 76 11.27 -6.33 2.04
N ALA A 77 9.99 -6.66 2.18
CA ALA A 77 9.54 -7.93 2.73
C ALA A 77 10.02 -9.11 1.89
N MET A 78 9.97 -9.02 0.56
CA MET A 78 10.46 -10.05 -0.36
C MET A 78 11.94 -10.39 -0.14
N ARG A 79 12.77 -9.38 0.15
CA ARG A 79 14.22 -9.57 0.37
C ARG A 79 14.51 -10.36 1.66
N HIS A 80 13.67 -10.20 2.68
CA HIS A 80 13.87 -10.83 4.00
C HIS A 80 13.02 -12.09 4.21
N ASN A 81 11.93 -12.25 3.45
CA ASN A 81 10.92 -13.29 3.65
C ASN A 81 10.54 -13.91 2.28
N PRO A 82 11.46 -14.61 1.60
CA PRO A 82 11.21 -15.13 0.25
C PRO A 82 9.97 -16.04 0.17
N LYS A 83 9.56 -16.67 1.28
CA LYS A 83 8.36 -17.51 1.41
C LYS A 83 7.07 -16.81 0.96
N ILE A 84 6.98 -15.48 1.10
CA ILE A 84 5.77 -14.73 0.74
C ILE A 84 5.46 -14.81 -0.75
N LEU A 85 6.47 -15.04 -1.61
CA LEU A 85 6.30 -15.16 -3.06
C LEU A 85 5.46 -16.38 -3.48
N ASN A 86 5.32 -17.37 -2.58
CA ASN A 86 4.48 -18.54 -2.80
C ASN A 86 3.10 -18.42 -2.16
N LYS A 87 2.78 -17.27 -1.57
CA LYS A 87 1.48 -16.92 -1.00
C LYS A 87 0.80 -15.90 -1.91
N LYS A 88 -0.44 -15.50 -1.60
CA LYS A 88 -1.12 -14.43 -2.33
C LYS A 88 -0.59 -13.07 -1.89
N ASN A 89 -0.21 -12.21 -2.84
CA ASN A 89 0.29 -10.87 -2.54
C ASN A 89 -0.53 -9.80 -3.26
N ILE A 90 -1.10 -8.89 -2.48
CA ILE A 90 -1.78 -7.68 -2.96
C ILE A 90 -0.97 -6.47 -2.54
N VAL A 91 -0.68 -5.59 -3.49
CA VAL A 91 0.16 -4.41 -3.25
C VAL A 91 -0.62 -3.15 -3.60
N MET A 92 -0.76 -2.22 -2.66
CA MET A 92 -1.31 -0.90 -2.96
C MET A 92 -0.19 0.04 -3.44
N PHE A 93 -0.41 0.62 -4.61
CA PHE A 93 0.49 1.57 -5.24
C PHE A 93 -0.23 2.91 -5.41
N THR A 94 0.29 3.94 -4.74
CA THR A 94 -0.42 5.24 -4.64
C THR A 94 0.19 6.29 -5.56
N HIS A 95 1.52 6.36 -5.64
CA HIS A 95 2.27 7.26 -6.51
C HIS A 95 3.68 6.70 -6.75
N PRO A 96 4.29 7.00 -7.91
CA PRO A 96 5.70 6.79 -8.15
C PRO A 96 6.56 7.45 -7.08
N ASN A 97 7.56 6.72 -6.60
CA ASN A 97 8.60 7.25 -5.72
C ASN A 97 9.91 6.52 -6.04
N TRP A 98 10.53 6.95 -7.13
CA TRP A 98 11.77 6.40 -7.64
C TRP A 98 12.93 6.93 -6.80
N THR A 99 13.76 6.01 -6.32
CA THR A 99 14.94 6.34 -5.53
C THR A 99 16.12 5.51 -6.01
N PHE A 100 17.33 5.84 -5.59
CA PHE A 100 18.50 4.99 -5.86
C PHE A 100 18.29 3.54 -5.40
N SER A 101 17.58 3.32 -4.28
CA SER A 101 17.29 1.98 -3.75
C SER A 101 16.12 1.26 -4.44
N PHE A 102 15.31 2.01 -5.19
CA PHE A 102 14.08 1.55 -5.85
C PHE A 102 13.93 2.26 -7.21
N SER A 103 14.74 1.83 -8.19
CA SER A 103 14.59 2.27 -9.58
C SER A 103 13.26 1.79 -10.16
N GLU A 104 12.76 2.46 -11.18
CA GLU A 104 11.53 2.07 -11.89
C GLU A 104 11.58 0.62 -12.35
N SER A 105 12.66 0.21 -13.05
CA SER A 105 12.85 -1.17 -13.51
C SER A 105 12.79 -2.20 -12.38
N HIS A 106 13.41 -1.91 -11.23
CA HIS A 106 13.37 -2.79 -10.06
C HIS A 106 11.95 -2.86 -9.46
N VAL A 107 11.27 -1.72 -9.35
CA VAL A 107 9.91 -1.62 -8.85
C VAL A 107 8.95 -2.42 -9.74
N ILE A 108 9.00 -2.24 -11.05
CA ILE A 108 8.15 -2.97 -12.00
C ILE A 108 8.42 -4.48 -11.92
N TRP A 109 9.70 -4.89 -11.87
CA TRP A 109 10.05 -6.30 -11.68
C TRP A 109 9.44 -6.88 -10.39
N CYS A 110 9.52 -6.15 -9.29
CA CYS A 110 8.92 -6.55 -8.02
C CYS A 110 7.40 -6.64 -8.12
N LEU A 111 6.72 -5.62 -8.66
CA LEU A 111 5.27 -5.59 -8.80
C LEU A 111 4.76 -6.75 -9.68
N ASN A 112 5.50 -7.13 -10.73
CA ASN A 112 5.20 -8.33 -11.52
C ASN A 112 5.34 -9.65 -10.74
N LYS A 113 5.88 -9.66 -9.52
CA LYS A 113 5.84 -10.82 -8.60
C LYS A 113 4.60 -10.85 -7.71
N ALA A 114 3.86 -9.76 -7.60
CA ALA A 114 2.58 -9.76 -6.89
C ALA A 114 1.49 -10.49 -7.69
N ASP A 115 0.43 -10.93 -6.99
CA ASP A 115 -0.77 -11.47 -7.63
C ASP A 115 -1.70 -10.32 -8.08
N LYS A 116 -1.74 -9.20 -7.33
CA LYS A 116 -2.49 -8.00 -7.71
C LYS A 116 -1.82 -6.71 -7.24
N VAL A 117 -1.95 -5.65 -8.04
CA VAL A 117 -1.50 -4.29 -7.75
C VAL A 117 -2.71 -3.35 -7.82
N ILE A 118 -3.07 -2.77 -6.68
CA ILE A 118 -4.17 -1.79 -6.58
C ILE A 118 -3.59 -0.40 -6.81
N CYS A 119 -4.04 0.25 -7.89
CA CYS A 119 -3.77 1.64 -8.19
C CYS A 119 -4.95 2.50 -7.72
N LEU A 120 -4.68 3.74 -7.30
CA LEU A 120 -5.70 4.64 -6.76
C LEU A 120 -6.22 5.68 -7.75
N ASN A 121 -5.57 5.76 -8.91
CA ASN A 121 -5.97 6.60 -10.03
C ASN A 121 -5.49 5.98 -11.35
N SER A 122 -6.19 6.30 -12.44
CA SER A 122 -5.94 5.74 -13.77
C SER A 122 -4.59 6.16 -14.35
N LYS A 123 -4.16 7.39 -14.09
CA LYS A 123 -2.87 7.91 -14.59
C LYS A 123 -1.70 7.06 -14.10
N VAL A 124 -1.62 6.80 -12.80
CA VAL A 124 -0.56 5.96 -12.21
C VAL A 124 -0.65 4.52 -12.72
N GLN A 125 -1.87 3.99 -12.90
CA GLN A 125 -2.03 2.65 -13.49
C GLN A 125 -1.46 2.58 -14.91
N GLN A 126 -1.77 3.57 -15.76
CA GLN A 126 -1.26 3.66 -17.12
C GLN A 126 0.27 3.82 -17.16
N GLU A 127 0.83 4.66 -16.29
CA GLU A 127 2.28 4.84 -16.14
C GLU A 127 2.98 3.52 -15.80
N LEU A 128 2.44 2.75 -14.84
CA LEU A 128 3.02 1.45 -14.47
C LEU A 128 2.92 0.42 -15.60
N ILE A 129 1.80 0.36 -16.31
CA ILE A 129 1.61 -0.55 -17.45
C ILE A 129 2.59 -0.18 -18.57
N ALA A 130 2.72 1.10 -18.89
CA ALA A 130 3.68 1.59 -19.88
C ALA A 130 5.13 1.26 -19.49
N ALA A 131 5.46 1.28 -18.20
CA ALA A 131 6.76 0.86 -17.68
C ALA A 131 6.97 -0.67 -17.63
N GLY A 132 5.97 -1.48 -18.03
CA GLY A 132 6.08 -2.94 -18.16
C GLY A 132 5.40 -3.75 -17.05
N LEU A 133 4.53 -3.15 -16.24
CA LEU A 133 3.65 -3.91 -15.35
C LEU A 133 2.58 -4.63 -16.18
N ASP A 134 2.40 -5.93 -15.94
CA ASP A 134 1.33 -6.71 -16.54
C ASP A 134 -0.05 -6.12 -16.18
N ALA A 135 -0.81 -5.73 -17.21
CA ALA A 135 -2.10 -5.06 -17.08
C ALA A 135 -3.11 -5.90 -16.29
N ASP A 136 -3.09 -7.23 -16.46
CA ASP A 136 -4.03 -8.16 -15.81
C ASP A 136 -3.83 -8.20 -14.28
N LYS A 137 -2.64 -7.81 -13.82
CA LYS A 137 -2.33 -7.69 -12.39
C LYS A 137 -2.86 -6.41 -11.77
N THR A 138 -3.24 -5.43 -12.57
CA THR A 138 -3.68 -4.13 -12.05
C THR A 138 -5.17 -4.13 -11.69
N SER A 139 -5.53 -3.35 -10.68
CA SER A 139 -6.91 -2.98 -10.36
C SER A 139 -6.94 -1.49 -10.02
N LEU A 140 -7.87 -0.75 -10.62
CA LEU A 140 -8.15 0.62 -10.23
C LEU A 140 -9.21 0.62 -9.13
N ILE A 141 -8.85 1.11 -7.94
CA ILE A 141 -9.77 1.29 -6.82
C ILE A 141 -9.59 2.70 -6.28
N HIS A 142 -10.60 3.54 -6.43
CA HIS A 142 -10.59 4.88 -5.87
C HIS A 142 -10.69 4.83 -4.34
N ILE A 143 -9.97 5.71 -3.65
CA ILE A 143 -10.19 5.90 -2.22
C ILE A 143 -11.57 6.53 -2.03
N ALA A 144 -12.36 5.94 -1.14
CA ALA A 144 -13.62 6.50 -0.67
C ALA A 144 -13.58 6.71 0.84
N SER A 145 -14.51 7.52 1.33
CA SER A 145 -14.80 7.73 2.74
C SER A 145 -16.20 7.21 3.02
N ASP A 146 -16.39 6.61 4.19
CA ASP A 146 -17.70 6.19 4.69
C ASP A 146 -18.49 7.44 5.12
N PRO A 147 -19.60 7.80 4.44
CA PRO A 147 -20.35 9.01 4.77
C PRO A 147 -20.93 8.96 6.19
N ASP A 148 -21.26 7.77 6.70
CA ASP A 148 -21.87 7.58 8.02
C ASP A 148 -20.82 7.64 9.15
N PHE A 149 -19.53 7.59 8.81
CA PHE A 149 -18.45 7.77 9.77
C PHE A 149 -18.26 9.23 10.19
N PHE A 150 -18.64 10.18 9.34
CA PHE A 150 -18.49 11.61 9.62
C PHE A 150 -19.83 12.19 10.10
N TYR A 151 -19.79 13.01 11.14
CA TYR A 151 -20.98 13.68 11.64
C TYR A 151 -21.12 15.07 10.98
N PRO A 152 -22.35 15.47 10.59
CA PRO A 152 -22.60 16.82 10.13
C PRO A 152 -22.42 17.81 11.30
N HIS A 153 -22.07 19.05 10.97
CA HIS A 153 -22.12 20.16 11.92
C HIS A 153 -22.72 21.38 11.23
N GLU A 154 -23.58 22.11 11.93
CA GLU A 154 -24.13 23.37 11.43
C GLU A 154 -23.09 24.48 11.64
N ARG A 155 -22.75 25.20 10.56
CA ARG A 155 -21.77 26.28 10.62
C ARG A 155 -22.40 27.51 11.26
N LYS A 156 -21.85 27.98 12.39
CA LYS A 156 -22.36 29.15 13.12
C LYS A 156 -21.69 30.48 12.71
N ILE A 157 -20.44 30.43 12.26
CA ILE A 157 -19.63 31.60 11.87
C ILE A 157 -18.78 31.19 10.65
N GLY A 158 -18.48 32.14 9.77
CA GLY A 158 -17.62 31.92 8.60
C GLY A 158 -16.15 31.84 8.99
N SER A 159 -15.54 30.66 8.84
CA SER A 159 -14.09 30.50 8.89
C SER A 159 -13.67 29.52 7.79
N VAL A 160 -12.54 29.80 7.14
CA VAL A 160 -11.94 28.91 6.13
C VAL A 160 -10.79 28.17 6.79
N GLY A 161 -10.92 26.85 6.89
CA GLY A 161 -9.86 25.97 7.40
C GLY A 161 -9.16 25.25 6.24
N PHE A 162 -7.83 25.29 6.21
CA PHE A 162 -7.03 24.54 5.25
C PHE A 162 -6.21 23.47 5.98
N CYS A 163 -6.49 22.19 5.67
CA CYS A 163 -5.77 21.06 6.25
C CYS A 163 -4.95 20.35 5.16
N SER A 164 -3.64 20.58 5.16
CA SER A 164 -2.71 19.96 4.23
C SER A 164 -1.35 19.79 4.90
N ALA A 165 -0.56 18.82 4.43
CA ALA A 165 0.88 18.84 4.70
C ALA A 165 1.49 20.16 4.19
N PHE A 166 2.46 20.70 4.91
CA PHE A 166 3.20 21.88 4.50
C PHE A 166 4.33 21.48 3.55
N GLY A 167 4.41 22.10 2.37
CA GLY A 167 5.47 21.83 1.41
C GLY A 167 5.19 22.39 0.03
N GLU A 168 6.21 22.40 -0.83
CA GLU A 168 6.20 23.02 -2.15
C GLU A 168 5.02 22.59 -3.03
N ARG A 169 4.75 21.28 -3.11
CA ARG A 169 3.61 20.71 -3.86
C ARG A 169 2.26 21.30 -3.44
N LYS A 170 2.16 21.78 -2.20
CA LYS A 170 0.94 22.33 -1.60
C LYS A 170 0.87 23.86 -1.69
N ASN A 171 1.93 24.49 -2.18
CA ASN A 171 2.05 25.92 -2.44
C ASN A 171 1.44 26.80 -1.32
N PRO A 172 2.02 26.76 -0.11
CA PRO A 172 1.49 27.50 1.03
C PRO A 172 1.48 29.02 0.79
N GLU A 173 2.40 29.54 -0.01
CA GLU A 173 2.44 30.96 -0.39
C GLU A 173 1.19 31.37 -1.17
N MET A 174 0.79 30.59 -2.17
CA MET A 174 -0.44 30.85 -2.91
C MET A 174 -1.66 30.83 -1.98
N VAL A 175 -1.75 29.87 -1.04
CA VAL A 175 -2.84 29.83 -0.06
C VAL A 175 -2.85 31.10 0.80
N TYR A 176 -1.69 31.56 1.25
CA TYR A 176 -1.57 32.81 2.00
C TYR A 176 -2.04 34.03 1.18
N GLN A 177 -1.60 34.15 -0.07
CA GLN A 177 -2.01 35.25 -0.95
C GLN A 177 -3.51 35.24 -1.27
N LEU A 178 -4.14 34.07 -1.33
CA LEU A 178 -5.60 33.95 -1.50
C LEU A 178 -6.40 34.39 -0.27
N VAL A 179 -5.82 34.30 0.93
CA VAL A 179 -6.49 34.71 2.18
C VAL A 179 -6.25 36.20 2.47
N LYS A 180 -5.09 36.72 2.07
CA LYS A 180 -4.69 38.10 2.30
C LYS A 180 -5.43 39.11 1.41
N ASN A 181 -5.72 38.73 0.16
CA ASN A 181 -6.37 39.58 -0.84
C ASN A 181 -7.85 39.26 -0.97
#